data_AF-A0A760MS74-F1
#
_entry.id   AF-A0A760MS74-F1
#
_cell.length_a   1.000
_cell.length_b   1.000
_cell.length_c   1.000
_cell.angle_alpha   90.00
_cell.angle_beta   90.00
_cell.angle_gamma   90.00
#
_symmetry.space_group_name_H-M   'P 1'
#
loop_
_entity.id
_entity.type
_entity.pdbx_description
1 polymer ?
#
loop_
_entity_poly.entity_id
_entity_poly.type
_entity_poly.pdbx_seq_one_letter_code
_entity_poly.pdbx_strand_id
1 'polypeptide(L)'
;MLLIIMEGSWSGFRYDDDDSEVSMHLKEITSQGYYIYEAPVRLWHWITALSIVVLAVTGYFIDRPLPSIQGEATFMFWMGWIRLIHFTTAYIFTVALLFRIYWACVGNEYAREMFLVPFWRRAWRKGVISEIRWYFFLEKEAHRYYGHNPVAGLAVMFYFWMSVLMVCSGFALYGEGLGTDSWAYQWFGWMIRLTGNDSLALHFWHRLGMWFIIAFVIAHVYTAIREDIMSRQSVISVMISGWRWFR
;
A
#
# COMPACT_ATOMS: atom_id res chain seq x y z
N MET A 1 1.56 2.34 -4.79
CA MET A 1 1.94 1.09 -5.50
C MET A 1 2.03 1.23 -7.03
N LEU A 2 1.29 2.18 -7.61
CA LEU A 2 1.27 2.52 -9.04
C LEU A 2 2.59 3.01 -9.68
N LEU A 3 3.64 3.23 -8.90
CA LEU A 3 4.93 3.71 -9.40
C LEU A 3 6.03 2.62 -9.42
N ILE A 4 5.79 1.45 -8.83
CA ILE A 4 6.86 0.60 -8.27
C ILE A 4 7.30 -0.54 -9.19
N ILE A 5 6.68 -0.71 -10.35
CA ILE A 5 7.06 -1.76 -11.31
C ILE A 5 7.17 -1.09 -12.68
N MET A 6 8.14 -0.19 -12.81
CA MET A 6 8.44 0.47 -14.09
C MET A 6 9.60 -0.15 -14.85
N GLU A 7 10.31 -1.15 -14.33
CA GLU A 7 11.46 -1.70 -15.07
C GLU A 7 11.55 -3.22 -15.00
N GLY A 8 10.75 -3.86 -15.86
CA GLY A 8 11.02 -5.20 -16.38
C GLY A 8 11.01 -5.12 -17.90
N SER A 9 12.19 -5.20 -18.52
CA SER A 9 12.46 -5.22 -19.97
C SER A 9 12.39 -3.87 -20.72
N TRP A 10 13.52 -3.15 -20.74
CA TRP A 10 13.88 -2.24 -21.83
C TRP A 10 15.20 -2.69 -22.45
N SER A 11 15.14 -3.71 -23.29
CA SER A 11 16.19 -3.95 -24.29
C SER A 11 15.73 -3.35 -25.62
N GLY A 12 16.25 -2.17 -25.96
CA GLY A 12 16.32 -1.66 -27.33
C GLY A 12 15.20 -0.71 -27.75
N PHE A 13 15.48 0.59 -27.76
CA PHE A 13 14.81 1.52 -28.67
C PHE A 13 15.87 1.99 -29.68
N ARG A 14 15.73 1.52 -30.92
CA ARG A 14 16.46 2.02 -32.08
C ARG A 14 15.59 3.11 -32.70
N TYR A 15 16.18 4.27 -32.98
CA TYR A 15 15.56 5.38 -33.71
C TYR A 15 15.57 5.01 -35.20
N ASP A 16 14.44 5.11 -35.88
CA ASP A 16 14.40 5.23 -37.34
C ASP A 16 13.61 6.52 -37.64
N ASP A 17 14.36 7.52 -38.10
CA ASP A 17 13.85 8.72 -38.78
C ASP A 17 13.53 8.33 -40.22
N ASP A 18 12.28 8.44 -40.65
CA ASP A 18 11.96 8.76 -42.04
C ASP A 18 10.59 9.44 -42.16
N ASP A 19 10.63 10.69 -42.59
CA ASP A 19 9.49 11.51 -42.96
C ASP A 19 9.12 11.23 -44.42
N SER A 20 7.87 10.84 -44.72
CA SER A 20 7.09 11.44 -45.81
C SER A 20 5.74 10.75 -46.03
N GLU A 21 4.70 11.58 -46.10
CA GLU A 21 3.43 11.43 -46.82
C GLU A 21 2.73 10.05 -46.81
N VAL A 22 1.54 9.97 -46.19
CA VAL A 22 0.32 9.44 -46.82
C VAL A 22 -0.90 9.57 -45.89
N SER A 23 -1.88 10.32 -46.39
CA SER A 23 -3.32 10.23 -46.14
C SER A 23 -3.91 10.60 -44.77
N MET A 24 -4.61 11.74 -44.81
CA MET A 24 -5.76 12.10 -44.00
C MET A 24 -6.91 11.10 -44.21
N HIS A 25 -6.90 9.96 -43.50
CA HIS A 25 -8.07 9.09 -43.37
C HIS A 25 -8.11 8.54 -41.95
N LEU A 26 -9.16 8.93 -41.21
CA LEU A 26 -9.52 8.49 -39.86
C LEU A 26 -8.32 8.30 -38.94
N LYS A 27 -8.06 9.31 -38.11
CA LYS A 27 -7.21 9.18 -36.93
C LYS A 27 -7.87 8.17 -35.98
N GLU A 28 -7.78 6.89 -36.32
CA GLU A 28 -7.98 5.79 -35.41
C GLU A 28 -6.94 6.07 -34.33
N ILE A 29 -7.41 6.54 -33.18
CA ILE A 29 -6.58 6.65 -32.00
C ILE A 29 -6.30 5.19 -31.63
N THR A 30 -5.34 4.57 -32.32
CA THR A 30 -4.76 3.31 -31.90
C THR A 30 -4.02 3.63 -30.62
N SER A 31 -4.74 3.66 -29.51
CA SER A 31 -4.14 3.70 -28.20
C SER A 31 -3.31 2.43 -28.10
N GLN A 32 -2.00 2.56 -28.31
CA GLN A 32 -1.06 1.44 -28.22
C GLN A 32 -1.14 0.93 -26.78
N GLY A 33 -1.86 -0.19 -26.60
CA GLY A 33 -2.09 -0.82 -25.32
C GLY A 33 -0.87 -1.64 -24.94
N TYR A 34 -0.01 -1.13 -24.06
CA TYR A 34 1.12 -1.92 -23.56
C TYR A 34 0.66 -2.73 -22.33
N TYR A 35 0.80 -4.05 -22.39
CA TYR A 35 0.58 -4.93 -21.24
C TYR A 35 1.80 -4.83 -20.31
N ILE A 36 1.68 -4.02 -19.26
CA ILE A 36 2.81 -3.69 -18.38
C ILE A 36 2.67 -4.37 -17.02
N TYR A 37 1.43 -4.63 -16.57
CA TYR A 37 1.20 -5.21 -15.25
C TYR A 37 0.77 -6.66 -15.37
N GLU A 38 1.62 -7.56 -14.87
CA GLU A 38 1.31 -8.98 -14.82
C GLU A 38 0.11 -9.25 -13.88
N ALA A 39 -0.78 -10.16 -14.28
CA ALA A 39 -1.91 -10.64 -13.48
C ALA A 39 -1.55 -11.01 -12.00
N PRO A 40 -0.45 -11.71 -11.68
CA PRO A 40 -0.10 -12.06 -10.30
C PRO A 40 0.12 -10.85 -9.40
N VAL A 41 0.75 -9.79 -9.92
CA VAL A 41 1.00 -8.56 -9.16
C VAL A 41 -0.30 -7.83 -8.85
N ARG A 42 -1.22 -7.79 -9.82
CA ARG A 42 -2.54 -7.17 -9.63
C ARG A 42 -3.37 -7.96 -8.63
N LEU A 43 -3.35 -9.29 -8.70
CA LEU A 43 -4.04 -10.14 -7.74
C LEU A 43 -3.52 -9.89 -6.31
N TRP A 44 -2.20 -9.85 -6.14
CA TRP A 44 -1.58 -9.53 -4.85
C TRP A 44 -2.00 -8.15 -4.32
N HIS A 45 -2.07 -7.13 -5.20
CA HIS A 45 -2.58 -5.80 -4.84
C HIS A 45 -4.00 -5.87 -4.28
N TRP A 46 -4.91 -6.50 -5.03
CA TRP A 46 -6.32 -6.52 -4.68
C TRP A 46 -6.61 -7.35 -3.44
N ILE A 47 -5.88 -8.45 -3.24
CA ILE A 47 -5.90 -9.20 -1.97
C ILE A 47 -5.48 -8.30 -0.82
N THR A 48 -4.37 -7.58 -0.96
CA THR A 48 -3.86 -6.68 0.08
C THR A 48 -4.82 -5.54 0.37
N ALA A 49 -5.38 -4.91 -0.67
CA ALA A 49 -6.34 -3.82 -0.55
C ALA A 49 -7.63 -4.28 0.14
N LEU A 50 -8.17 -5.44 -0.25
CA LEU A 50 -9.36 -6.02 0.38
C LEU A 50 -9.08 -6.37 1.85
N SER A 51 -7.93 -6.97 2.15
CA SER A 51 -7.55 -7.28 3.52
C SER A 51 -7.47 -6.04 4.40
N ILE A 52 -6.91 -4.92 3.91
CA ILE A 52 -6.86 -3.66 4.67
C ILE A 52 -8.26 -3.17 5.01
N VAL A 53 -9.18 -3.20 4.05
CA VAL A 53 -10.57 -2.76 4.26
C VAL A 53 -11.26 -3.63 5.31
N VAL A 54 -11.16 -4.96 5.18
CA VAL A 54 -11.76 -5.89 6.14
C VAL A 54 -11.15 -5.72 7.53
N LEU A 55 -9.82 -5.58 7.63
CA LEU A 55 -9.13 -5.35 8.91
C LEU A 55 -9.51 -4.03 9.56
N ALA A 56 -9.65 -2.95 8.77
CA ALA A 56 -10.06 -1.65 9.29
C ALA A 56 -11.49 -1.68 9.83
N VAL A 57 -12.43 -2.27 9.07
CA VAL A 57 -13.84 -2.37 9.47
C VAL A 57 -13.99 -3.24 10.72
N THR A 58 -13.41 -4.45 10.70
CA THR A 58 -13.48 -5.37 11.86
C THR A 58 -12.72 -4.82 13.06
N GLY A 59 -11.56 -4.21 12.86
CA GLY A 59 -10.76 -3.58 13.93
C GLY A 59 -11.49 -2.41 14.59
N TYR A 60 -12.22 -1.61 13.81
CA TYR A 60 -13.08 -0.55 14.35
C TYR A 60 -14.17 -1.12 15.25
N PHE A 61 -14.86 -2.19 14.83
CA PHE A 61 -15.90 -2.83 15.65
C PHE A 61 -15.34 -3.59 16.86
N ILE A 62 -14.07 -4.01 16.84
CA ILE A 62 -13.42 -4.59 18.01
C ILE A 62 -13.27 -3.56 19.14
N ASP A 63 -13.01 -2.29 18.79
CA ASP A 63 -12.97 -1.19 19.75
C ASP A 63 -14.36 -0.68 20.14
N ARG A 64 -15.16 -0.34 19.12
CA ARG A 64 -16.51 0.18 19.28
C ARG A 64 -17.49 -0.92 18.93
N PRO A 65 -17.81 -1.81 19.90
CA PRO A 65 -18.69 -2.92 19.64
C PRO A 65 -20.07 -2.42 19.20
N LEU A 66 -20.72 -3.24 18.38
CA LEU A 66 -22.11 -3.03 18.02
C LEU A 66 -22.99 -2.99 19.28
N PRO A 67 -24.16 -2.33 19.22
CA PRO A 67 -25.10 -2.30 20.33
C PRO A 67 -25.35 -3.70 20.89
N SER A 68 -25.38 -3.80 22.22
CA SER A 68 -25.62 -5.06 22.90
C SER A 68 -26.96 -5.65 22.47
N ILE A 69 -26.93 -6.92 22.10
CA ILE A 69 -28.11 -7.67 21.68
C ILE A 69 -28.58 -8.49 22.88
N GLN A 70 -29.89 -8.50 23.12
CA GLN A 70 -30.49 -9.29 24.19
C GLN A 70 -30.79 -10.71 23.67
N GLY A 71 -30.33 -11.72 24.40
CA GLY A 71 -30.55 -13.14 24.08
C GLY A 71 -29.58 -14.05 24.82
N GLU A 72 -29.78 -15.36 24.67
CA GLU A 72 -28.96 -16.39 25.33
C GLU A 72 -27.55 -16.45 24.73
N ALA A 73 -26.52 -16.35 25.57
CA ALA A 73 -25.14 -16.22 25.14
C ALA A 73 -24.63 -17.45 24.38
N THR A 74 -25.18 -18.64 24.67
CA THR A 74 -24.83 -19.89 23.99
C THR A 74 -25.10 -19.84 22.48
N PHE A 75 -26.12 -19.09 22.04
CA PHE A 75 -26.52 -19.03 20.64
C PHE A 75 -26.03 -17.75 19.91
N MET A 76 -25.38 -16.82 20.63
CA MET A 76 -25.02 -15.51 20.09
C MET A 76 -23.51 -15.28 20.15
N PHE A 77 -22.83 -15.34 19.00
CA PHE A 77 -21.37 -15.23 18.89
C PHE A 77 -20.90 -14.09 17.97
N TRP A 78 -21.66 -13.00 17.86
CA TRP A 78 -21.40 -11.90 16.91
C TRP A 78 -20.00 -11.29 17.05
N MET A 79 -19.60 -10.91 18.26
CA MET A 79 -18.26 -10.35 18.50
C MET A 79 -17.16 -11.38 18.23
N GLY A 80 -17.43 -12.65 18.50
CA GLY A 80 -16.51 -13.74 18.21
C GLY A 80 -16.28 -13.92 16.71
N TRP A 81 -17.33 -13.82 15.88
CA TRP A 81 -17.22 -13.83 14.43
C TRP A 81 -16.42 -12.64 13.89
N ILE A 82 -16.64 -11.43 14.42
CA ILE A 82 -15.88 -10.24 14.03
C ILE A 82 -14.39 -10.43 14.34
N ARG A 83 -14.06 -10.92 15.54
CA ARG A 83 -12.68 -11.22 15.94
C ARG A 83 -12.06 -12.32 15.07
N LEU A 84 -12.81 -13.38 14.77
CA LEU A 84 -12.34 -14.46 13.90
C LEU A 84 -11.99 -13.93 12.51
N ILE A 85 -12.90 -13.18 11.88
CA ILE A 85 -12.66 -12.57 10.56
C ILE A 85 -11.45 -11.66 10.61
N HIS A 86 -11.30 -10.84 11.66
CA HIS A 86 -10.14 -9.98 11.85
C HIS A 86 -8.83 -10.79 11.89
N PHE A 87 -8.74 -11.80 12.75
CA PHE A 87 -7.53 -12.61 12.90
C PHE A 87 -7.21 -13.41 11.63
N THR A 88 -8.18 -14.06 11.01
CA THR A 88 -7.98 -14.79 9.75
C THR A 88 -7.52 -13.87 8.63
N THR A 89 -8.11 -12.68 8.51
CA THR A 89 -7.68 -11.68 7.52
C THR A 89 -6.27 -11.16 7.81
N ALA A 90 -5.91 -11.01 9.09
CA ALA A 90 -4.57 -10.59 9.50
C ALA A 90 -3.51 -11.62 9.07
N TYR A 91 -3.78 -12.92 9.14
CA TYR A 91 -2.89 -13.95 8.59
C TYR A 91 -2.73 -13.81 7.07
N ILE A 92 -3.83 -13.65 6.33
CA ILE A 92 -3.77 -13.46 4.86
C ILE A 92 -2.94 -12.22 4.51
N PHE A 93 -3.19 -11.11 5.21
CA PHE A 93 -2.43 -9.86 5.02
C PHE A 93 -0.94 -10.04 5.35
N THR A 94 -0.62 -10.75 6.43
CA THR A 94 0.76 -11.03 6.84
C THR A 94 1.48 -11.85 5.77
N VAL A 95 0.87 -12.91 5.25
CA VAL A 95 1.46 -13.73 4.18
C VAL A 95 1.66 -12.89 2.92
N ALA A 96 0.69 -12.06 2.54
CA ALA A 96 0.83 -11.14 1.41
C ALA A 96 1.98 -10.14 1.64
N LEU A 97 2.12 -9.58 2.84
CA LEU A 97 3.22 -8.68 3.18
C LEU A 97 4.58 -9.39 3.15
N LEU A 98 4.69 -10.59 3.71
CA LEU A 98 5.92 -11.39 3.68
C LEU A 98 6.35 -11.75 2.26
N PHE A 99 5.40 -12.16 1.42
CA PHE A 99 5.67 -12.40 -0.01
C PHE A 99 6.24 -11.15 -0.68
N ARG A 100 5.71 -9.98 -0.35
CA ARG A 100 6.19 -8.70 -0.88
C ARG A 100 7.59 -8.35 -0.39
N ILE A 101 7.87 -8.60 0.89
CA ILE A 101 9.20 -8.39 1.49
C ILE A 101 10.21 -9.30 0.79
N TYR A 102 9.87 -10.58 0.64
CA TYR A 102 10.71 -11.54 -0.06
C TYR A 102 11.02 -11.07 -1.49
N TRP A 103 10.00 -10.66 -2.25
CA TRP A 103 10.20 -10.15 -3.61
C TRP A 103 11.03 -8.86 -3.65
N ALA A 104 10.91 -8.00 -2.64
CA ALA A 104 11.70 -6.78 -2.58
C ALA A 104 13.18 -7.03 -2.19
N CYS A 105 13.46 -8.08 -1.42
CA CYS A 105 14.81 -8.49 -1.07
C CYS A 105 15.51 -9.26 -2.19
N VAL A 106 14.79 -10.13 -2.90
CA VAL A 106 15.31 -10.98 -3.99
C VAL A 106 15.24 -10.29 -5.36
N GLY A 107 14.38 -9.27 -5.50
CA GLY A 107 14.17 -8.54 -6.74
C GLY A 107 15.27 -7.53 -7.11
N ASN A 108 15.09 -6.90 -8.26
CA ASN A 108 16.04 -5.97 -8.91
C ASN A 108 16.46 -4.79 -8.01
N GLU A 109 17.56 -4.11 -8.34
CA GLU A 109 18.16 -2.99 -7.57
C GLU A 109 17.14 -1.86 -7.26
N TYR A 110 16.17 -1.65 -8.15
CA TYR A 110 15.04 -0.72 -7.98
C TYR A 110 13.98 -1.18 -6.96
N ALA A 111 13.81 -2.49 -6.75
CA ALA A 111 12.99 -3.04 -5.68
C ALA A 111 13.64 -2.81 -4.30
N ARG A 112 14.98 -2.74 -4.25
CA ARG A 112 15.77 -2.40 -3.06
C ARG A 112 15.81 -0.90 -2.77
N GLU A 113 15.77 -0.04 -3.79
CA GLU A 113 15.68 1.42 -3.61
C GLU A 113 14.41 1.86 -2.85
N MET A 114 13.36 1.03 -2.83
CA MET A 114 12.18 1.25 -2.01
C MET A 114 12.42 1.10 -0.50
N PHE A 115 13.43 0.33 -0.09
CA PHE A 115 13.78 0.07 1.32
C PHE A 115 14.87 1.03 1.84
N LEU A 116 15.71 1.54 0.94
CA LEU A 116 16.80 2.45 1.25
C LEU A 116 16.59 3.78 0.52
N VAL A 117 15.55 4.51 0.92
CA VAL A 117 15.41 5.90 0.51
C VAL A 117 16.68 6.64 0.93
N PRO A 118 17.43 7.27 0.00
CA PRO A 118 18.71 7.89 0.32
C PRO A 118 18.48 9.22 1.05
N PHE A 119 18.07 9.15 2.33
CA PHE A 119 17.89 10.29 3.22
C PHE A 119 19.16 11.16 3.33
N TRP A 120 20.33 10.60 3.02
CA TRP A 120 21.63 11.28 3.01
C TRP A 120 21.88 12.18 1.79
N ARG A 121 21.12 12.05 0.69
CA ARG A 121 21.32 12.89 -0.50
C ARG A 121 20.59 14.22 -0.34
N ARG A 122 21.34 15.34 -0.33
CA ARG A 122 20.78 16.71 -0.26
C ARG A 122 19.79 17.02 -1.38
N ALA A 123 20.00 16.46 -2.58
CA ALA A 123 19.08 16.60 -3.71
C ALA A 123 17.69 15.99 -3.42
N TRP A 124 17.64 14.88 -2.69
CA TRP A 124 16.39 14.20 -2.34
C TRP A 124 15.58 15.00 -1.30
N ARG A 125 16.23 15.56 -0.28
CA ARG A 125 15.56 16.44 0.71
C ARG A 125 14.99 17.71 0.07
N LYS A 126 15.71 18.31 -0.90
CA LYS A 126 15.20 19.45 -1.67
C LYS A 126 13.98 19.07 -2.50
N GLY A 127 13.97 17.88 -3.08
CA GLY A 127 12.81 17.38 -3.82
C GLY A 127 11.57 17.20 -2.95
N VAL A 128 11.69 16.59 -1.77
CA VAL A 128 10.59 16.44 -0.82
C VAL A 128 10.01 17.79 -0.40
N ILE A 129 10.85 18.77 -0.07
CA ILE A 129 10.40 20.11 0.35
C ILE A 129 9.72 20.86 -0.81
N SER A 130 10.28 20.77 -2.02
CA SER A 130 9.70 21.40 -3.22
C SER A 130 8.35 20.80 -3.57
N GLU A 131 8.18 19.50 -3.37
CA GLU A 131 6.95 18.78 -3.69
C GLU A 131 5.88 18.96 -2.61
N ILE A 132 6.26 19.03 -1.33
CA ILE A 132 5.36 19.48 -0.25
C ILE A 132 4.86 20.90 -0.54
N ARG A 133 5.75 21.83 -0.91
CA ARG A 133 5.37 23.21 -1.29
C ARG A 133 4.41 23.23 -2.48
N TRP A 134 4.65 22.40 -3.48
CA TRP A 134 3.73 22.25 -4.61
C TRP A 134 2.35 21.68 -4.19
N TYR A 135 2.30 20.67 -3.32
CA TYR A 135 1.04 20.14 -2.78
C TYR A 135 0.26 21.15 -1.93
N PHE A 136 0.95 22.07 -1.24
CA PHE A 136 0.34 23.20 -0.55
C PHE A 136 0.02 24.39 -1.47
N PHE A 137 0.16 24.24 -2.80
CA PHE A 137 -0.05 25.30 -3.80
C PHE A 137 0.88 26.52 -3.66
N LEU A 138 2.03 26.38 -2.97
CA LEU A 138 3.05 27.44 -2.87
C LEU A 138 3.92 27.55 -4.13
N GLU A 139 3.94 26.54 -5.00
CA GLU A 139 4.72 26.52 -6.25
C GLU A 139 3.79 26.27 -7.45
N LYS A 140 3.95 27.01 -8.55
CA LYS A 140 3.08 26.96 -9.74
C LYS A 140 3.33 25.78 -10.68
N GLU A 141 4.52 25.15 -10.64
CA GLU A 141 4.91 24.10 -11.59
C GLU A 141 5.45 22.86 -10.89
N ALA A 142 5.01 21.68 -11.34
CA ALA A 142 5.52 20.40 -10.87
C ALA A 142 6.88 20.13 -11.53
N HIS A 143 7.92 19.91 -10.72
CA HIS A 143 9.21 19.47 -11.26
C HIS A 143 9.09 18.04 -11.81
N ARG A 144 9.37 17.86 -13.11
CA ARG A 144 9.42 16.55 -13.75
C ARG A 144 10.61 15.76 -13.22
N TYR A 145 10.35 14.82 -12.31
CA TYR A 145 11.31 13.80 -11.96
C TYR A 145 11.28 12.70 -13.03
N TYR A 146 12.46 12.32 -13.55
CA TYR A 146 12.62 11.18 -14.47
C TYR A 146 12.44 9.81 -13.75
N GLY A 147 12.26 9.82 -12.42
CA GLY A 147 11.97 8.65 -11.58
C GLY A 147 10.81 8.91 -10.60
N HIS A 148 10.73 8.17 -9.49
CA HIS A 148 9.63 8.30 -8.54
C HIS A 148 9.51 9.71 -7.95
N ASN A 149 8.27 10.21 -7.84
CA ASN A 149 7.91 11.34 -6.99
C ASN A 149 8.44 11.07 -5.56
N PRO A 150 9.40 11.85 -5.04
CA PRO A 150 10.04 11.57 -3.76
C PRO A 150 9.06 11.58 -2.57
N VAL A 151 7.97 12.35 -2.64
CA VAL A 151 6.88 12.29 -1.66
C VAL A 151 6.08 10.99 -1.76
N ALA A 152 5.80 10.49 -2.96
CA ALA A 152 5.13 9.20 -3.16
C ALA A 152 5.99 8.02 -2.69
N GLY A 153 7.31 8.08 -2.89
CA GLY A 153 8.26 7.11 -2.34
C GLY A 153 8.26 7.08 -0.81
N LEU A 154 8.25 8.25 -0.17
CA LEU A 154 8.09 8.37 1.28
C LEU A 154 6.77 7.80 1.78
N ALA A 155 5.67 8.10 1.09
CA ALA A 155 4.35 7.62 1.48
C ALA A 155 4.27 6.09 1.43
N VAL A 156 4.85 5.46 0.40
CA VAL A 156 4.89 3.99 0.32
C VAL A 156 5.81 3.39 1.38
N MET A 157 6.97 3.99 1.63
CA MET A 157 7.86 3.58 2.73
C MET A 157 7.15 3.64 4.09
N PHE A 158 6.46 4.75 4.36
CA PHE A 158 5.67 4.94 5.58
C PHE A 158 4.58 3.87 5.70
N TYR A 159 3.81 3.62 4.64
CA TYR A 159 2.81 2.57 4.60
C TYR A 159 3.42 1.19 4.88
N PHE A 160 4.58 0.89 4.31
CA PHE A 160 5.25 -0.40 4.49
C PHE A 160 5.68 -0.60 5.96
N TRP A 161 6.39 0.36 6.56
CA TRP A 161 6.79 0.27 7.96
C TRP A 161 5.59 0.26 8.91
N MET A 162 4.56 1.05 8.62
CA MET A 162 3.32 1.03 9.38
C MET A 162 2.65 -0.35 9.31
N SER A 163 2.62 -0.98 8.15
CA SER A 163 2.07 -2.34 7.97
C SER A 163 2.84 -3.37 8.79
N VAL A 164 4.18 -3.28 8.84
CA VAL A 164 5.01 -4.15 9.70
C VAL A 164 4.69 -3.92 11.18
N LEU A 165 4.60 -2.66 11.63
CA LEU A 165 4.23 -2.34 13.01
C LEU A 165 2.84 -2.86 13.37
N MET A 166 1.87 -2.76 12.46
CA MET A 166 0.52 -3.30 12.65
C MET A 166 0.52 -4.82 12.78
N VAL A 167 1.29 -5.52 11.94
CA VAL A 167 1.45 -6.98 12.03
C VAL A 167 2.09 -7.37 13.38
N CYS A 168 3.20 -6.74 13.75
CA CYS A 168 3.89 -7.07 15.00
C CYS A 168 3.02 -6.78 16.24
N SER A 169 2.37 -5.61 16.29
CA SER A 169 1.49 -5.24 17.41
C SER A 169 0.23 -6.10 17.46
N GLY A 170 -0.35 -6.44 16.30
CA GLY A 170 -1.49 -7.35 16.20
C GLY A 170 -1.16 -8.76 16.68
N PHE A 171 -0.02 -9.32 16.28
CA PHE A 171 0.42 -10.63 16.77
C PHE A 171 0.77 -10.64 18.25
N ALA A 172 1.31 -9.55 18.79
CA ALA A 172 1.56 -9.42 20.22
C ALA A 172 0.25 -9.49 21.02
N LEU A 173 -0.77 -8.71 20.62
CA LEU A 173 -2.11 -8.72 21.23
C LEU A 173 -2.83 -10.06 21.04
N TYR A 174 -2.66 -10.69 19.88
CA TYR A 174 -3.20 -12.03 19.62
C TYR A 174 -2.53 -13.09 20.50
N GLY A 175 -1.22 -12.99 20.72
CA GLY A 175 -0.45 -13.87 21.61
C GLY A 175 -0.88 -13.75 23.08
N GLU A 176 -1.22 -12.55 23.55
CA GLU A 176 -1.79 -12.35 24.89
C GLU A 176 -3.11 -13.11 25.06
N GLY A 177 -3.98 -13.09 24.04
CA GLY A 177 -5.25 -13.84 24.06
C GLY A 177 -5.09 -15.37 23.95
N LEU A 178 -4.01 -15.86 23.32
CA LEU A 178 -3.70 -17.29 23.22
C LEU A 178 -3.00 -17.85 24.47
N GLY A 179 -2.39 -16.99 25.28
CA GLY A 179 -1.58 -17.35 26.43
C GLY A 179 -0.08 -17.18 26.19
N THR A 180 0.66 -17.01 27.29
CA THR A 180 2.10 -16.69 27.28
C THR A 180 2.98 -17.78 26.70
N ASP A 181 2.50 -19.03 26.70
CA ASP A 181 3.23 -20.17 26.15
C ASP A 181 3.10 -20.26 24.61
N SER A 182 2.23 -19.44 23.99
CA SER A 182 2.00 -19.44 22.56
C SER A 182 3.21 -18.90 21.77
N TRP A 183 3.40 -19.43 20.55
CA TRP A 183 4.45 -18.97 19.63
C TRP A 183 4.36 -17.46 19.34
N ALA A 184 3.14 -16.93 19.25
CA ALA A 184 2.88 -15.52 18.97
C ALA A 184 3.38 -14.63 20.11
N TYR A 185 3.14 -15.03 21.37
CA TYR A 185 3.65 -14.29 22.52
C TYR A 185 5.18 -14.38 22.62
N GLN A 186 5.78 -15.54 22.35
CA GLN A 186 7.24 -15.69 22.38
C GLN A 186 7.94 -14.79 21.35
N TRP A 187 7.37 -14.65 20.15
CA TRP A 187 7.99 -13.91 19.05
C TRP A 187 7.67 -12.41 19.08
N PHE A 188 6.47 -12.02 19.53
CA PHE A 188 5.98 -10.62 19.46
C PHE A 188 5.73 -9.98 20.83
N GLY A 189 5.78 -10.73 21.93
CA GLY A 189 5.52 -10.22 23.29
C GLY A 189 6.51 -9.15 23.76
N TRP A 190 7.65 -8.97 23.08
CA TRP A 190 8.53 -7.83 23.31
C TRP A 190 7.85 -6.48 23.05
N MET A 191 6.84 -6.40 22.17
CA MET A 191 6.11 -5.16 21.95
C MET A 191 5.28 -4.72 23.16
N ILE A 192 4.68 -5.66 23.88
CA ILE A 192 3.96 -5.38 25.13
C ILE A 192 4.95 -4.90 26.21
N ARG A 193 6.17 -5.47 26.23
CA ARG A 193 7.23 -5.01 27.14
C ARG A 193 7.68 -3.58 26.83
N LEU A 194 7.75 -3.20 25.55
CA LEU A 194 8.10 -1.83 25.15
C LEU A 194 7.07 -0.79 25.54
N THR A 195 5.80 -1.16 25.68
CA THR A 195 4.74 -0.28 26.19
C THR A 195 4.69 -0.23 27.71
N GLY A 196 5.71 -0.74 28.41
CA GLY A 196 5.78 -0.76 29.88
C GLY A 196 5.01 -1.92 30.51
N ASN A 197 4.84 -3.03 29.79
CA ASN A 197 3.98 -4.17 30.15
C ASN A 197 2.49 -3.83 30.20
N ASP A 198 2.09 -2.70 29.62
CA ASP A 198 0.69 -2.33 29.48
C ASP A 198 0.17 -2.75 28.10
N SER A 199 -0.72 -3.74 28.07
CA SER A 199 -1.38 -4.19 26.83
C SER A 199 -2.42 -3.20 26.34
N LEU A 200 -3.03 -2.39 27.22
CA LEU A 200 -3.99 -1.37 26.82
C LEU A 200 -3.31 -0.27 26.00
N ALA A 201 -2.11 0.14 26.40
CA ALA A 201 -1.28 1.06 25.62
C ALA A 201 -0.99 0.48 24.21
N LEU A 202 -0.73 -0.82 24.09
CA LEU A 202 -0.50 -1.45 22.79
C LEU A 202 -1.78 -1.48 21.93
N HIS A 203 -2.96 -1.71 22.52
CA HIS A 203 -4.25 -1.55 21.84
C HIS A 203 -4.46 -0.14 21.30
N PHE A 204 -4.08 0.89 22.07
CA PHE A 204 -4.13 2.29 21.62
C PHE A 204 -3.23 2.52 20.41
N TRP A 205 -1.97 2.10 20.47
CA TRP A 205 -1.02 2.26 19.37
C TRP A 205 -1.46 1.50 18.10
N HIS A 206 -1.97 0.29 18.26
CA HIS A 206 -2.49 -0.50 17.13
C HIS A 206 -3.67 0.20 16.45
N ARG A 207 -4.59 0.78 17.24
CA ARG A 207 -5.71 1.54 16.69
C ARG A 207 -5.28 2.85 16.04
N LEU A 208 -4.30 3.53 16.61
CA LEU A 208 -3.72 4.72 16.00
C LEU A 208 -3.09 4.39 14.64
N GLY A 209 -2.40 3.24 14.54
CA GLY A 209 -1.86 2.71 13.29
C GLY A 209 -2.94 2.45 12.23
N MET A 210 -4.09 1.91 12.62
CA MET A 210 -5.25 1.75 11.73
C MET A 210 -5.67 3.10 11.10
N TRP A 211 -5.79 4.16 11.91
CA TRP A 211 -6.15 5.49 11.40
C TRP A 211 -5.10 6.06 10.44
N PHE A 212 -3.81 5.86 10.70
CA PHE A 212 -2.76 6.25 9.77
C PHE A 212 -2.85 5.51 8.43
N ILE A 213 -3.15 4.21 8.46
CA ILE A 213 -3.34 3.43 7.22
C ILE A 213 -4.58 3.93 6.47
N ILE A 214 -5.69 4.21 7.15
CA ILE A 214 -6.90 4.78 6.52
C ILE A 214 -6.57 6.12 5.85
N ALA A 215 -5.86 7.02 6.53
CA ALA A 215 -5.44 8.30 5.96
C ALA A 215 -4.56 8.11 4.72
N PHE A 216 -3.63 7.15 4.77
CA PHE A 216 -2.82 6.77 3.60
C PHE A 216 -3.67 6.23 2.46
N VAL A 217 -4.66 5.37 2.70
CA VAL A 217 -5.54 4.84 1.66
C VAL A 217 -6.32 5.97 0.99
N ILE A 218 -6.88 6.91 1.75
CA ILE A 218 -7.59 8.07 1.21
C ILE A 218 -6.67 8.90 0.32
N ALA A 219 -5.47 9.24 0.81
CA ALA A 219 -4.48 9.99 0.04
C ALA A 219 -4.01 9.23 -1.22
N HIS A 220 -3.85 7.90 -1.12
CA HIS A 220 -3.43 7.05 -2.22
C HIS A 220 -4.50 6.98 -3.33
N VAL A 221 -5.76 6.80 -2.96
CA VAL A 221 -6.88 6.78 -3.92
C VAL A 221 -7.06 8.14 -4.57
N TYR A 222 -6.99 9.23 -3.78
CA TYR A 222 -7.06 10.59 -4.31
C TYR A 222 -5.95 10.87 -5.33
N THR A 223 -4.70 10.55 -5.00
CA THR A 223 -3.57 10.76 -5.91
C THR A 223 -3.67 9.90 -7.16
N ALA A 224 -4.16 8.65 -7.05
CA ALA A 224 -4.40 7.79 -8.20
C ALA A 224 -5.48 8.34 -9.14
N ILE A 225 -6.61 8.82 -8.60
CA ILE A 225 -7.69 9.43 -9.39
C ILE A 225 -7.23 10.75 -10.02
N ARG A 226 -6.54 11.59 -9.25
CA ARG A 226 -6.01 12.87 -9.75
C ARG A 226 -5.04 12.66 -10.89
N GLU A 227 -4.16 11.67 -10.79
CA GLU A 227 -3.20 11.34 -11.84
C GLU A 227 -3.91 10.78 -13.08
N ASP A 228 -4.93 9.93 -12.91
CA ASP A 228 -5.72 9.38 -14.03
C ASP A 228 -6.49 10.48 -14.81
N ILE A 229 -6.95 11.53 -14.12
CA ILE A 229 -7.66 12.66 -14.74
C ILE A 229 -6.68 13.68 -15.37
N MET A 230 -5.56 13.97 -14.69
CA MET A 230 -4.63 15.03 -15.10
C MET A 230 -3.56 14.54 -16.08
N SER A 231 -3.19 13.26 -16.01
CA SER A 231 -2.19 12.64 -16.87
C SER A 231 -2.86 11.99 -18.08
N ARG A 232 -2.19 11.99 -19.24
CA ARG A 232 -2.66 11.31 -20.46
C ARG A 232 -2.47 9.77 -20.40
N GLN A 233 -2.42 9.22 -19.19
CA GLN A 233 -2.07 7.84 -18.92
C GLN A 233 -3.14 7.23 -18.03
N SER A 234 -3.75 6.13 -18.47
CA SER A 234 -4.77 5.45 -17.68
C SER A 234 -4.12 4.63 -16.55
N VAL A 235 -4.01 5.20 -15.37
CA VAL A 235 -3.35 4.61 -14.20
C VAL A 235 -4.28 3.58 -13.54
N ILE A 236 -5.58 3.89 -13.44
CA ILE A 236 -6.57 3.00 -12.79
C ILE A 236 -6.93 1.82 -13.68
N SER A 237 -7.14 2.08 -14.98
CA SER A 237 -7.49 1.03 -15.96
C SER A 237 -6.45 -0.08 -16.01
N VAL A 238 -5.17 0.26 -15.80
CA VAL A 238 -4.07 -0.69 -15.76
C VAL A 238 -4.13 -1.62 -14.54
N MET A 239 -4.62 -1.16 -13.40
CA MET A 239 -4.73 -1.99 -12.19
C MET A 239 -5.87 -3.01 -12.26
N ILE A 240 -6.89 -2.73 -13.08
CA ILE A 240 -8.02 -3.63 -13.31
C ILE A 240 -7.72 -4.56 -14.49
N SER A 241 -7.33 -4.00 -15.62
CA SER A 241 -7.21 -4.73 -16.89
C SER A 241 -5.79 -5.19 -17.23
N GLY A 242 -4.75 -4.54 -16.68
CA GLY A 242 -3.35 -4.76 -17.04
C GLY A 242 -2.86 -3.96 -18.25
N TRP A 243 -3.78 -3.35 -18.99
CA TRP A 243 -3.50 -2.63 -20.23
C TRP A 243 -3.32 -1.15 -19.97
N ARG A 244 -2.18 -0.60 -20.39
CA ARG A 244 -1.93 0.84 -20.35
C ARG A 244 -2.29 1.46 -21.67
N TRP A 245 -3.28 2.33 -21.65
CA TRP A 245 -3.71 3.10 -22.80
C TRP A 245 -3.08 4.50 -22.72
N PHE A 246 -2.36 4.89 -23.77
CA PHE A 246 -1.88 6.25 -23.95
C PHE A 246 -2.90 7.01 -24.81
N ARG A 247 -3.32 8.20 -24.37
CA ARG A 247 -4.22 9.11 -25.11
C ARG A 247 -3.51 10.38 -25.55
#